data_AF-A0A3D0JSP4-F1
#
_entry.id   AF-A0A3D0JSP4-F1
#
_cell.length_a   1.000
_cell.length_b   1.000
_cell.length_c   1.000
_cell.angle_alpha   90.00
_cell.angle_beta   90.00
_cell.angle_gamma   90.00
#
_symmetry.space_group_name_H-M   'P 1'
#
loop_
_entity.id
_entity.type
_entity.pdbx_description
1 polymer ?
#
loop_
_entity_poly.entity_id
_entity_poly.type
_entity_poly.pdbx_seq_one_letter_code
_entity_poly.pdbx_strand_id
1 'polypeptide(L)'
;IEHKMGIKGASTCVMNYDGATGWLVGEANQGLACMFTMMNDARFQVGLQGLGIGEAAFQGALRYARERLQSRGLTGVQAADKPADPIIVHPDVRRMLLTQKTLVEGSRMLAAYTARQLDLEHGAESAEARKAAGKRAALLIPVVKAFFTDMGQEVASHGVQVYGGHGFIREWGMEQLMRDSRITQLYEGTNGIQALDYIRRKLLGDGGAELSALQAEFSALCDAQATRPALKDMAAVVQARLGEWRELSAEVIAACQRDPQEIGATSVDFLQYSAYLLLAGFWLQAAARAQDALEAGSGEAAFYQAKLHSAEFYLRRVLPRASAHREALLGGADCLMAMDEGSFAF
;
A
#
# COMPACT_ATOMS: atom_id res chain seq x y z
N ILE A 1 6.04 14.69 -28.27
CA ILE A 1 6.26 13.74 -27.15
C ILE A 1 6.59 14.56 -25.93
N GLU A 2 5.97 14.26 -24.80
CA GLU A 2 6.14 15.03 -23.56
C GLU A 2 7.53 14.87 -22.93
N HIS A 3 8.06 15.98 -22.40
CA HIS A 3 9.28 16.00 -21.58
C HIS A 3 8.93 15.73 -20.11
N LYS A 4 9.14 14.50 -19.66
CA LYS A 4 8.71 14.02 -18.34
C LYS A 4 9.83 14.01 -17.30
N MET A 5 9.45 14.07 -16.02
CA MET A 5 10.32 13.85 -14.86
C MET A 5 10.97 12.47 -14.87
N GLY A 6 10.14 11.42 -14.99
CA GLY A 6 10.54 10.01 -15.00
C GLY A 6 9.95 9.25 -16.19
N ILE A 7 10.10 7.93 -16.18
CA ILE A 7 9.60 6.97 -17.18
C ILE A 7 9.90 7.43 -18.62
N LYS A 8 11.10 7.98 -18.85
CA LYS A 8 11.47 8.64 -20.10
C LYS A 8 11.49 7.69 -21.30
N GLY A 9 11.69 6.39 -21.06
CA GLY A 9 11.62 5.35 -22.09
C GLY A 9 10.21 5.09 -22.62
N ALA A 10 9.17 5.51 -21.90
CA ALA A 10 7.79 5.43 -22.37
C ALA A 10 7.42 6.70 -23.14
N SER A 11 7.05 6.57 -24.41
CA SER A 11 6.57 7.72 -25.20
C SER A 11 5.20 8.15 -24.72
N THR A 12 5.04 9.44 -24.40
CA THR A 12 3.75 10.05 -24.03
C THR A 12 3.44 11.10 -25.08
N CYS A 13 2.29 10.96 -25.75
CA CYS A 13 2.00 11.65 -27.00
C CYS A 13 0.69 12.41 -26.92
N VAL A 14 0.66 13.57 -27.58
CA VAL A 14 -0.59 14.15 -28.08
C VAL A 14 -0.99 13.35 -29.31
N MET A 15 -2.23 12.85 -29.33
CA MET A 15 -2.75 12.01 -30.41
C MET A 15 -3.78 12.81 -31.22
N ASN A 16 -3.55 12.96 -32.52
CA ASN A 16 -4.47 13.63 -33.45
C ASN A 16 -5.15 12.58 -34.34
N TYR A 17 -6.48 12.57 -34.34
CA TYR A 17 -7.30 11.68 -35.17
C TYR A 17 -8.15 12.53 -36.12
N ASP A 18 -7.68 12.79 -37.35
CA ASP A 18 -8.41 13.51 -38.40
C ASP A 18 -8.81 12.55 -39.52
N GLY A 19 -10.11 12.48 -39.83
CA GLY A 19 -10.66 11.51 -40.79
C GLY A 19 -10.35 10.04 -40.46
N ALA A 20 -9.98 9.74 -39.21
CA ALA A 20 -9.55 8.41 -38.82
C ALA A 20 -10.74 7.42 -38.83
N THR A 21 -10.54 6.27 -39.47
CA THR A 21 -11.53 5.19 -39.45
C THR A 21 -11.54 4.53 -38.07
N GLY A 22 -12.72 4.42 -37.47
CA GLY A 22 -12.94 3.74 -36.19
C GLY A 22 -14.07 2.72 -36.28
N TRP A 23 -14.06 1.76 -35.36
CA TRP A 23 -15.12 0.77 -35.20
C TRP A 23 -15.71 0.89 -33.79
N LEU A 24 -17.03 0.78 -33.70
CA LEU A 24 -17.72 0.79 -32.41
C LEU A 24 -17.36 -0.48 -31.62
N VAL A 25 -16.95 -0.30 -30.36
CA VAL A 25 -16.74 -1.40 -29.41
C VAL A 25 -17.92 -1.43 -28.46
N GLY A 26 -18.64 -2.56 -28.42
CA GLY A 26 -19.89 -2.68 -27.65
C GLY A 26 -21.06 -1.94 -28.29
N GLU A 27 -21.97 -1.45 -27.46
CA GLU A 27 -23.18 -0.75 -27.90
C GLU A 27 -22.98 0.77 -28.00
N ALA A 28 -23.81 1.41 -28.83
CA ALA A 28 -23.78 2.86 -28.99
C ALA A 28 -24.02 3.56 -27.65
N ASN A 29 -23.24 4.61 -27.37
CA ASN A 29 -23.29 5.41 -26.14
C ASN A 29 -22.89 4.67 -24.83
N GLN A 30 -22.22 3.51 -24.92
CA GLN A 30 -21.75 2.74 -23.75
C GLN A 30 -20.23 2.82 -23.52
N GLY A 31 -19.53 3.78 -24.16
CA GLY A 31 -18.07 3.86 -24.14
C GLY A 31 -17.44 3.91 -22.74
N LEU A 32 -18.06 4.63 -21.79
CA LEU A 32 -17.57 4.67 -20.41
C LEU A 32 -17.68 3.31 -19.71
N ALA A 33 -18.80 2.60 -19.86
CA ALA A 33 -18.98 1.27 -19.27
C ALA A 33 -17.95 0.28 -19.84
N CYS A 34 -17.71 0.32 -21.15
CA CYS A 34 -16.66 -0.47 -21.81
C CYS A 34 -15.25 -0.09 -21.31
N MET A 35 -14.96 1.19 -21.08
CA MET A 35 -13.65 1.62 -20.56
C MET A 35 -13.43 1.16 -19.10
N PHE A 36 -14.48 1.18 -18.28
CA PHE A 36 -14.37 0.82 -16.86
C PHE A 36 -14.01 -0.66 -16.63
N THR A 37 -14.31 -1.56 -17.57
CA THR A 37 -13.88 -2.97 -17.47
C THR A 37 -12.36 -3.07 -17.52
N MET A 38 -11.69 -2.27 -18.35
CA MET A 38 -10.22 -2.23 -18.44
C MET A 38 -9.58 -1.42 -17.31
N MET A 39 -10.30 -0.43 -16.79
CA MET A 39 -9.77 0.51 -15.80
C MET A 39 -9.43 -0.17 -14.45
N ASN A 40 -10.19 -1.20 -14.05
CA ASN A 40 -9.89 -1.97 -12.84
C ASN A 40 -8.54 -2.69 -12.94
N ASP A 41 -8.28 -3.34 -14.08
CA ASP A 41 -7.00 -4.01 -14.36
C ASP A 41 -5.86 -2.99 -14.48
N ALA A 42 -6.06 -1.89 -15.23
CA ALA A 42 -5.07 -0.82 -15.37
C ALA A 42 -4.65 -0.24 -14.00
N ARG A 43 -5.61 0.04 -13.10
CA ARG A 43 -5.34 0.54 -11.75
C ARG A 43 -4.60 -0.47 -10.89
N PHE A 44 -4.97 -1.74 -10.96
CA PHE A 44 -4.27 -2.81 -10.28
C PHE A 44 -2.80 -2.89 -10.75
N GLN A 45 -2.58 -2.89 -12.06
CA GLN A 45 -1.24 -2.90 -12.66
C GLN A 45 -0.40 -1.67 -12.28
N VAL A 46 -1.01 -0.48 -12.21
CA VAL A 46 -0.33 0.73 -11.71
C VAL A 46 0.09 0.58 -10.24
N GLY A 47 -0.76 0.00 -9.40
CA GLY A 47 -0.37 -0.36 -8.03
C GLY A 47 0.85 -1.30 -8.01
N LEU A 48 0.88 -2.30 -8.91
CA LEU A 48 2.03 -3.21 -9.03
C LEU A 48 3.31 -2.51 -9.52
N GLN A 49 3.21 -1.46 -10.33
CA GLN A 49 4.37 -0.65 -10.70
C GLN A 49 4.97 0.06 -9.48
N GLY A 50 4.13 0.66 -8.63
CA GLY A 50 4.56 1.25 -7.36
C GLY A 50 5.26 0.23 -6.45
N LEU A 51 4.68 -0.97 -6.33
CA LEU A 51 5.27 -2.09 -5.60
C LEU A 51 6.62 -2.56 -6.20
N GLY A 52 6.70 -2.67 -7.53
CA GLY A 52 7.92 -3.07 -8.23
C GLY A 52 9.07 -2.09 -8.04
N ILE A 53 8.78 -0.79 -8.11
CA ILE A 53 9.77 0.27 -7.84
C ILE A 53 10.22 0.21 -6.38
N GLY A 54 9.28 0.04 -5.44
CA GLY A 54 9.60 -0.13 -4.03
C GLY A 54 10.52 -1.33 -3.76
N GLU A 55 10.25 -2.49 -4.37
CA GLU A 55 11.10 -3.68 -4.27
C GLU A 55 12.51 -3.43 -4.82
N ALA A 56 12.63 -2.83 -6.00
CA ALA A 56 13.93 -2.51 -6.59
C ALA A 56 14.74 -1.56 -5.69
N ALA A 57 14.09 -0.53 -5.12
CA ALA A 57 14.72 0.41 -4.22
C ALA A 57 15.17 -0.28 -2.90
N PHE A 58 14.35 -1.17 -2.34
CA PHE A 58 14.72 -1.94 -1.15
C PHE A 58 15.92 -2.87 -1.42
N GLN A 59 15.90 -3.63 -2.51
CA GLN A 59 17.02 -4.53 -2.85
C GLN A 59 18.33 -3.76 -3.06
N GLY A 60 18.25 -2.61 -3.73
CA GLY A 60 19.40 -1.73 -3.94
C GLY A 60 19.94 -1.14 -2.64
N ALA A 61 19.04 -0.64 -1.78
CA ALA A 61 19.38 -0.08 -0.46
C ALA A 61 20.02 -1.13 0.46
N LEU A 62 19.43 -2.33 0.52
CA LEU A 62 19.93 -3.43 1.35
C LEU A 62 21.35 -3.86 0.94
N ARG A 63 21.59 -3.99 -0.37
CA ARG A 63 22.91 -4.35 -0.90
C ARG A 63 23.96 -3.31 -0.52
N TYR A 64 23.67 -2.04 -0.80
CA TYR A 64 24.57 -0.94 -0.47
C TYR A 64 24.85 -0.83 1.03
N ALA A 65 23.82 -0.99 1.87
CA ALA A 65 23.97 -0.89 3.31
C ALA A 65 24.87 -1.98 3.91
N ARG A 66 24.94 -3.16 3.28
CA ARG A 66 25.81 -4.28 3.70
C ARG A 66 27.28 -4.05 3.34
N GLU A 67 27.54 -3.24 2.32
CA GLU A 67 28.87 -3.05 1.76
C GLU A 67 29.51 -1.72 2.16
N ARG A 68 28.72 -0.64 2.23
CA ARG A 68 29.22 0.70 2.53
C ARG A 68 29.72 0.77 3.96
N LEU A 69 31.00 1.09 4.14
CA LEU A 69 31.64 1.29 5.44
C LEU A 69 31.60 2.77 5.84
N GLN A 70 31.06 3.08 7.02
CA GLN A 70 31.10 4.43 7.58
C GLN A 70 30.83 4.42 9.10
N SER A 71 31.73 5.05 9.86
CA SER A 71 31.67 5.13 11.34
C SER A 71 31.70 3.75 12.05
N ARG A 72 31.72 3.76 13.38
CA ARG A 72 31.56 2.55 14.21
C ARG A 72 30.14 2.47 14.78
N GLY A 73 29.68 1.26 15.04
CA GLY A 73 28.38 1.01 15.67
C GLY A 73 28.30 1.64 17.06
N LEU A 74 27.09 2.06 17.44
CA LEU A 74 26.83 2.69 18.75
C LEU A 74 27.09 1.74 19.94
N THR A 75 27.06 0.44 19.70
CA THR A 75 27.35 -0.61 20.69
C THR A 75 28.77 -1.16 20.58
N GLY A 76 29.68 -0.39 19.99
CA GLY A 76 31.06 -0.78 19.74
C GLY A 76 31.29 -1.39 18.36
N VAL A 77 32.54 -1.80 18.10
CA VAL A 77 33.02 -2.30 16.80
C VAL A 77 32.26 -3.55 16.38
N GLN A 78 31.68 -3.53 15.18
CA GLN A 78 30.91 -4.65 14.61
C GLN A 78 31.69 -5.43 13.54
N ALA A 79 32.64 -4.78 12.86
CA ALA A 79 33.56 -5.38 11.89
C ALA A 79 35.01 -5.00 12.25
N ALA A 80 35.63 -5.79 13.12
CA ALA A 80 36.96 -5.52 13.66
C ALA A 80 38.08 -5.58 12.61
N ASP A 81 37.85 -6.33 11.54
CA ASP A 81 38.73 -6.50 10.38
C ASP A 81 38.66 -5.33 9.38
N LYS A 82 37.72 -4.39 9.56
CA LYS A 82 37.46 -3.29 8.61
C LYS A 82 37.77 -1.92 9.23
N PRO A 83 38.09 -0.89 8.42
CA PRO A 83 38.37 0.47 8.93
C PRO A 83 37.14 1.15 9.55
N ALA A 84 35.94 0.75 9.17
CA ALA A 84 34.67 1.19 9.72
C ALA A 84 33.65 0.05 9.62
N ASP A 85 32.51 0.17 10.31
CA ASP A 85 31.45 -0.82 10.25
C ASP A 85 30.54 -0.58 9.02
N PRO A 86 29.97 -1.64 8.43
CA PRO A 86 28.95 -1.50 7.40
C PRO A 86 27.74 -0.71 7.92
N ILE A 87 27.20 0.21 7.13
CA ILE A 87 26.16 1.13 7.63
C ILE A 87 24.88 0.43 8.07
N ILE A 88 24.63 -0.81 7.64
CA ILE A 88 23.48 -1.63 8.10
C ILE A 88 23.47 -1.85 9.61
N VAL A 89 24.57 -1.66 10.33
CA VAL A 89 24.59 -1.79 11.80
C VAL A 89 23.90 -0.62 12.49
N HIS A 90 23.79 0.54 11.83
CA HIS A 90 23.26 1.76 12.42
C HIS A 90 21.73 1.71 12.57
N PRO A 91 21.17 2.07 13.74
CA PRO A 91 19.73 1.94 13.99
C PRO A 91 18.84 2.66 12.96
N ASP A 92 19.23 3.84 12.50
CA ASP A 92 18.45 4.58 11.51
C ASP A 92 18.42 3.92 10.13
N VAL A 93 19.56 3.36 9.68
CA VAL A 93 19.63 2.57 8.44
C VAL A 93 18.76 1.32 8.57
N ARG A 94 18.79 0.62 9.72
CA ARG A 94 17.92 -0.53 9.98
C ARG A 94 16.44 -0.13 9.99
N ARG A 95 16.10 1.02 10.59
CA ARG A 95 14.74 1.56 10.57
C ARG A 95 14.26 1.77 9.13
N MET A 96 15.04 2.43 8.29
CA MET A 96 14.69 2.64 6.88
C MET A 96 14.53 1.31 6.14
N LEU A 97 15.50 0.40 6.23
CA LEU A 97 15.45 -0.90 5.57
C LEU A 97 14.26 -1.76 6.04
N LEU A 98 13.94 -1.76 7.33
CA LEU A 98 12.79 -2.48 7.89
C LEU A 98 11.46 -1.84 7.47
N THR A 99 11.38 -0.51 7.39
CA THR A 99 10.22 0.17 6.81
C THR A 99 10.03 -0.21 5.34
N GLN A 100 11.09 -0.15 4.53
CA GLN A 100 11.05 -0.58 3.12
C GLN A 100 10.60 -2.04 3.00
N LYS A 101 11.25 -2.95 3.74
CA LYS A 101 10.94 -4.39 3.73
C LYS A 101 9.49 -4.66 4.10
N THR A 102 9.01 -4.08 5.21
CA THR A 102 7.70 -4.43 5.74
C THR A 102 6.56 -3.83 4.92
N LEU A 103 6.75 -2.65 4.33
CA LEU A 103 5.79 -2.05 3.40
C LEU A 103 5.72 -2.83 2.08
N VAL A 104 6.87 -3.18 1.49
CA VAL A 104 6.94 -3.91 0.22
C VAL A 104 6.40 -5.33 0.36
N GLU A 105 6.82 -6.08 1.38
CA GLU A 105 6.32 -7.44 1.58
C GLU A 105 4.85 -7.48 1.99
N GLY A 106 4.40 -6.54 2.84
CA GLY A 106 2.98 -6.39 3.20
C GLY A 106 2.12 -6.11 1.97
N SER A 107 2.55 -5.15 1.15
CA SER A 107 1.87 -4.80 -0.10
C SER A 107 1.88 -5.95 -1.10
N ARG A 108 2.95 -6.74 -1.18
CA ARG A 108 3.01 -7.95 -2.02
C ARG A 108 1.98 -9.00 -1.60
N MET A 109 1.74 -9.18 -0.30
CA MET A 109 0.70 -10.10 0.19
C MET A 109 -0.69 -9.62 -0.20
N LEU A 110 -0.99 -8.32 -0.03
CA LEU A 110 -2.25 -7.73 -0.48
C LEU A 110 -2.40 -7.78 -2.00
N ALA A 111 -1.32 -7.58 -2.76
CA ALA A 111 -1.30 -7.70 -4.22
C ALA A 111 -1.69 -9.12 -4.67
N ALA A 112 -1.04 -10.13 -4.10
CA ALA A 112 -1.31 -11.54 -4.42
C ALA A 112 -2.74 -11.94 -4.04
N TYR A 113 -3.23 -11.45 -2.89
CA TYR A 113 -4.63 -11.65 -2.50
C TYR A 113 -5.59 -11.00 -3.50
N THR A 114 -5.35 -9.75 -3.90
CA THR A 114 -6.19 -9.03 -4.86
C THR A 114 -6.17 -9.68 -6.24
N ALA A 115 -5.00 -10.12 -6.71
CA ALA A 115 -4.86 -10.88 -7.96
C ALA A 115 -5.70 -12.16 -7.94
N ARG A 116 -5.66 -12.91 -6.82
CA ARG A 116 -6.50 -14.10 -6.66
C ARG A 116 -7.99 -13.78 -6.76
N GLN A 117 -8.44 -12.64 -6.26
CA GLN A 117 -9.85 -12.23 -6.36
C GLN A 117 -10.22 -11.87 -7.81
N LEU A 118 -9.32 -11.24 -8.56
CA LEU A 118 -9.50 -10.99 -9.99
C LEU A 118 -9.57 -12.29 -10.81
N ASP A 119 -8.75 -13.28 -10.48
CA ASP A 119 -8.83 -14.61 -11.11
C ASP A 119 -10.17 -15.29 -10.78
N LEU A 120 -10.59 -15.25 -9.51
CA LEU A 120 -11.85 -15.87 -9.06
C LEU A 120 -13.09 -15.17 -9.61
N GLU A 121 -13.04 -13.86 -9.86
CA GLU A 121 -14.13 -13.11 -10.51
C GLU A 121 -14.49 -13.71 -11.88
N HIS A 122 -13.51 -14.23 -12.60
CA HIS A 122 -13.68 -14.83 -13.93
C HIS A 122 -13.80 -16.36 -13.87
N GLY A 123 -13.01 -16.99 -13.00
CA GLY A 123 -12.76 -18.43 -13.01
C GLY A 123 -13.41 -19.24 -11.89
N ALA A 124 -14.12 -18.62 -10.94
CA ALA A 124 -14.80 -19.40 -9.90
C ALA A 124 -16.01 -20.18 -10.46
N GLU A 125 -16.25 -21.37 -9.90
CA GLU A 125 -17.25 -22.33 -10.41
C GLU A 125 -18.69 -21.78 -10.35
N SER A 126 -19.06 -21.12 -9.25
CA SER A 126 -20.41 -20.58 -9.06
C SER A 126 -20.50 -19.09 -9.42
N ALA A 127 -21.69 -18.66 -9.84
CA ALA A 127 -21.95 -17.25 -10.13
C ALA A 127 -21.85 -16.38 -8.87
N GLU A 128 -22.24 -16.93 -7.72
CA GLU A 128 -22.17 -16.30 -6.41
C GLU A 128 -20.71 -16.06 -5.99
N ALA A 129 -19.83 -17.05 -6.18
CA ALA A 129 -18.42 -16.93 -5.87
C ALA A 129 -17.73 -15.91 -6.78
N ARG A 130 -18.04 -15.91 -8.08
CA ARG A 130 -17.56 -14.88 -9.03
C ARG A 130 -17.98 -13.48 -8.62
N LYS A 131 -19.26 -13.30 -8.25
CA LYS A 131 -19.79 -12.01 -7.79
C LYS A 131 -19.14 -11.54 -6.48
N ALA A 132 -18.93 -12.45 -5.52
CA ALA A 132 -18.26 -12.12 -4.26
C ALA A 132 -16.79 -11.72 -4.50
N ALA A 133 -16.08 -12.46 -5.35
CA ALA A 133 -14.70 -12.16 -5.72
C ALA A 133 -14.58 -10.80 -6.44
N GLY A 134 -15.48 -10.51 -7.39
CA GLY A 134 -15.53 -9.21 -8.07
C GLY A 134 -15.80 -8.04 -7.11
N LYS A 135 -16.68 -8.22 -6.12
CA LYS A 135 -16.89 -7.21 -5.05
C LYS A 135 -15.64 -6.98 -4.22
N ARG A 136 -14.98 -8.06 -3.76
CA ARG A 136 -13.73 -7.98 -3.00
C ARG A 136 -12.63 -7.31 -3.82
N ALA A 137 -12.45 -7.69 -5.08
CA ALA A 137 -11.47 -7.07 -5.97
C ALA A 137 -11.77 -5.56 -6.15
N ALA A 138 -13.03 -5.20 -6.43
CA ALA A 138 -13.46 -3.82 -6.60
C ALA A 138 -13.21 -2.95 -5.36
N LEU A 139 -13.36 -3.50 -4.14
CA LEU A 139 -13.02 -2.82 -2.89
C LEU A 139 -11.51 -2.58 -2.75
N LEU A 140 -10.68 -3.56 -3.12
CA LEU A 140 -9.23 -3.54 -2.89
C LEU A 140 -8.43 -2.78 -3.95
N ILE A 141 -8.89 -2.71 -5.19
CA ILE A 141 -8.15 -2.06 -6.30
C ILE A 141 -7.80 -0.60 -6.01
N PRO A 142 -8.69 0.25 -5.48
CA PRO A 142 -8.34 1.63 -5.13
C PRO A 142 -7.25 1.69 -4.06
N VAL A 143 -7.30 0.79 -3.07
CA VAL A 143 -6.27 0.67 -2.02
C VAL A 143 -4.94 0.25 -2.64
N VAL A 144 -4.93 -0.80 -3.47
CA VAL A 144 -3.74 -1.25 -4.20
C VAL A 144 -3.15 -0.11 -5.02
N LYS A 145 -3.97 0.61 -5.79
CA LYS A 145 -3.48 1.68 -6.65
C LYS A 145 -2.93 2.85 -5.84
N ALA A 146 -3.70 3.39 -4.89
CA ALA A 146 -3.27 4.59 -4.16
C ALA A 146 -2.17 4.28 -3.14
N PHE A 147 -2.36 3.28 -2.28
CA PHE A 147 -1.40 2.96 -1.23
C PHE A 147 -0.07 2.48 -1.82
N PHE A 148 -0.06 1.60 -2.82
CA PHE A 148 1.22 1.06 -3.31
C PHE A 148 2.04 2.10 -4.06
N THR A 149 1.40 3.10 -4.65
CA THR A 149 2.10 4.17 -5.38
C THR A 149 2.65 5.23 -4.43
N ASP A 150 1.92 5.57 -3.35
CA ASP A 150 2.46 6.39 -2.25
C ASP A 150 3.61 5.66 -1.53
N MET A 151 3.42 4.38 -1.20
CA MET A 151 4.44 3.52 -0.61
C MET A 151 5.66 3.38 -1.52
N GLY A 152 5.47 3.16 -2.82
CA GLY A 152 6.56 3.08 -3.79
C GLY A 152 7.43 4.34 -3.79
N GLN A 153 6.81 5.52 -3.70
CA GLN A 153 7.53 6.79 -3.58
C GLN A 153 8.28 6.91 -2.24
N GLU A 154 7.67 6.55 -1.11
CA GLU A 154 8.33 6.56 0.21
C GLU A 154 9.55 5.62 0.23
N VAL A 155 9.36 4.38 -0.25
CA VAL A 155 10.39 3.35 -0.27
C VAL A 155 11.52 3.72 -1.22
N ALA A 156 11.23 4.32 -2.38
CA ALA A 156 12.25 4.85 -3.28
C ALA A 156 13.04 6.00 -2.63
N SER A 157 12.37 6.90 -1.91
CA SER A 157 13.01 7.99 -1.15
C SER A 157 13.96 7.45 -0.07
N HIS A 158 13.54 6.44 0.70
CA HIS A 158 14.44 5.74 1.63
C HIS A 158 15.63 5.08 0.92
N GLY A 159 15.43 4.54 -0.29
CA GLY A 159 16.51 3.99 -1.10
C GLY A 159 17.59 5.02 -1.43
N VAL A 160 17.18 6.21 -1.86
CA VAL A 160 18.08 7.35 -2.06
C VAL A 160 18.79 7.73 -0.74
N GLN A 161 18.04 7.82 0.36
CA GLN A 161 18.58 8.21 1.67
C GLN A 161 19.65 7.24 2.19
N VAL A 162 19.45 5.93 2.02
CA VAL A 162 20.41 4.89 2.45
C VAL A 162 21.74 5.01 1.70
N TYR A 163 21.73 5.46 0.45
CA TYR A 163 22.94 5.72 -0.32
C TYR A 163 23.66 7.01 0.11
N GLY A 164 22.99 7.90 0.86
CA GLY A 164 23.49 9.24 1.17
C GLY A 164 23.70 10.05 -0.10
N GLY A 165 24.81 10.78 -0.20
CA GLY A 165 25.13 11.59 -1.39
C GLY A 165 25.15 10.80 -2.69
N HIS A 166 25.56 9.52 -2.66
CA HIS A 166 25.53 8.65 -3.85
C HIS A 166 24.12 8.40 -4.37
N GLY A 167 23.09 8.47 -3.52
CA GLY A 167 21.70 8.25 -3.92
C GLY A 167 21.18 9.32 -4.86
N PHE A 168 21.79 10.51 -4.85
CA PHE A 168 21.45 11.64 -5.72
C PHE A 168 22.18 11.61 -7.08
N ILE A 169 23.13 10.68 -7.24
CA ILE A 169 24.00 10.57 -8.41
C ILE A 169 23.42 9.51 -9.37
N ARG A 170 23.26 9.88 -10.65
CA ARG A 170 22.50 9.09 -11.64
C ARG A 170 23.08 7.69 -11.88
N GLU A 171 24.40 7.56 -11.78
CA GLU A 171 25.16 6.33 -11.99
C GLU A 171 24.76 5.21 -11.01
N TRP A 172 24.21 5.56 -9.84
CA TRP A 172 23.73 4.59 -8.85
C TRP A 172 22.27 4.17 -9.08
N GLY A 173 21.53 4.87 -9.93
CA GLY A 173 20.16 4.50 -10.34
C GLY A 173 19.05 4.71 -9.29
N MET A 174 19.36 4.95 -8.01
CA MET A 174 18.34 5.17 -6.97
C MET A 174 17.46 6.39 -7.27
N GLU A 175 18.06 7.48 -7.75
CA GLU A 175 17.31 8.69 -8.13
C GLU A 175 16.31 8.42 -9.26
N GLN A 176 16.60 7.48 -10.17
CA GLN A 176 15.66 7.10 -11.22
C GLN A 176 14.42 6.45 -10.65
N LEU A 177 14.57 5.52 -9.70
CA LEU A 177 13.44 4.87 -9.04
C LEU A 177 12.53 5.91 -8.38
N MET A 178 13.11 6.90 -7.68
CA MET A 178 12.37 8.00 -7.06
C MET A 178 11.64 8.90 -8.07
N ARG A 179 12.23 9.15 -9.25
CA ARG A 179 11.57 9.91 -10.32
C ARG A 179 10.45 9.13 -11.00
N ASP A 180 10.70 7.84 -11.25
CA ASP A 180 9.79 6.97 -11.99
C ASP A 180 8.60 6.55 -11.11
N SER A 181 8.72 6.52 -9.78
CA SER A 181 7.59 6.26 -8.88
C SER A 181 6.54 7.38 -8.90
N ARG A 182 6.94 8.64 -9.15
CA ARG A 182 6.03 9.78 -8.98
C ARG A 182 4.81 9.74 -9.90
N ILE A 183 4.98 9.28 -11.14
CA ILE A 183 3.88 9.24 -12.11
C ILE A 183 2.79 8.23 -11.71
N THR A 184 3.15 7.17 -10.98
CA THR A 184 2.21 6.12 -10.58
C THR A 184 1.11 6.65 -9.64
N GLN A 185 1.39 7.71 -8.88
CA GLN A 185 0.43 8.40 -8.02
C GLN A 185 -0.58 9.26 -8.80
N LEU A 186 -0.33 9.49 -10.10
CA LEU A 186 -1.04 10.48 -10.92
C LEU A 186 -1.91 9.85 -12.01
N TYR A 187 -1.36 8.96 -12.84
CA TYR A 187 -2.12 8.37 -13.95
C TYR A 187 -3.08 7.26 -13.51
N GLU A 188 -3.96 6.84 -14.44
CA GLU A 188 -5.06 5.88 -14.18
C GLU A 188 -5.97 6.30 -13.01
N GLY A 189 -6.08 7.62 -12.82
CA GLY A 189 -6.77 8.28 -11.71
C GLY A 189 -5.83 8.58 -10.55
N THR A 190 -5.71 9.86 -10.20
CA THR A 190 -4.85 10.32 -9.09
C THR A 190 -5.21 9.62 -7.77
N ASN A 191 -4.29 9.59 -6.81
CA ASN A 191 -4.56 8.92 -5.54
C ASN A 191 -5.77 9.51 -4.78
N GLY A 192 -6.04 10.82 -4.92
CA GLY A 192 -7.27 11.42 -4.43
C GLY A 192 -8.53 10.91 -5.13
N ILE A 193 -8.48 10.70 -6.45
CA ILE A 193 -9.60 10.09 -7.20
C ILE A 193 -9.84 8.63 -6.78
N GLN A 194 -8.78 7.86 -6.50
CA GLN A 194 -8.95 6.51 -5.97
C GLN A 194 -9.55 6.50 -4.56
N ALA A 195 -9.11 7.42 -3.71
CA ALA A 195 -9.68 7.59 -2.38
C ALA A 195 -11.18 7.94 -2.45
N LEU A 196 -11.56 8.85 -3.36
CA LEU A 196 -12.96 9.17 -3.65
C LEU A 196 -13.73 7.96 -4.17
N ASP A 197 -13.15 7.15 -5.07
CA ASP A 197 -13.77 5.91 -5.56
C ASP A 197 -14.00 4.91 -4.42
N TYR A 198 -13.01 4.75 -3.54
CA TYR A 198 -13.05 3.88 -2.37
C TYR A 198 -14.21 4.25 -1.43
N ILE A 199 -14.35 5.53 -1.05
CA ILE A 199 -15.48 5.96 -0.24
C ILE A 199 -16.79 5.90 -1.04
N ARG A 200 -16.88 6.67 -2.12
CA ARG A 200 -18.16 6.95 -2.78
C ARG A 200 -18.76 5.71 -3.42
N ARG A 201 -17.95 4.87 -4.08
CA ARG A 201 -18.45 3.72 -4.85
C ARG A 201 -18.31 2.41 -4.09
N LYS A 202 -17.23 2.22 -3.33
CA LYS A 202 -16.96 0.93 -2.69
C LYS A 202 -17.56 0.84 -1.29
N LEU A 203 -17.37 1.87 -0.46
CA LEU A 203 -17.92 1.91 0.90
C LEU A 203 -19.40 2.29 0.90
N LEU A 204 -19.76 3.46 0.35
CA LEU A 204 -21.15 3.94 0.38
C LEU A 204 -22.06 3.15 -0.58
N GLY A 205 -21.50 2.59 -1.66
CA GLY A 205 -22.27 1.89 -2.69
C GLY A 205 -22.98 0.63 -2.21
N ASP A 206 -22.45 -0.04 -1.19
CA ASP A 206 -23.08 -1.22 -0.56
C ASP A 206 -23.33 -1.05 0.95
N GLY A 207 -23.21 0.19 1.46
CA GLY A 207 -23.36 0.48 2.88
C GLY A 207 -22.25 -0.12 3.76
N GLY A 208 -21.09 -0.43 3.19
CA GLY A 208 -19.93 -0.99 3.89
C GLY A 208 -20.01 -2.50 4.11
N ALA A 209 -20.91 -3.20 3.40
CA ALA A 209 -21.13 -4.62 3.59
C ALA A 209 -19.88 -5.45 3.24
N GLU A 210 -19.26 -5.20 2.08
CA GLU A 210 -18.04 -5.91 1.68
C GLU A 210 -16.86 -5.62 2.61
N LEU A 211 -16.71 -4.36 3.05
CA LEU A 211 -15.66 -3.99 4.00
C LEU A 211 -15.87 -4.69 5.36
N SER A 212 -17.11 -4.73 5.85
CA SER A 212 -17.46 -5.41 7.11
C SER A 212 -17.16 -6.91 7.03
N ALA A 213 -17.44 -7.55 5.89
CA ALA A 213 -17.11 -8.96 5.65
C ALA A 213 -15.60 -9.21 5.71
N LEU A 214 -14.80 -8.36 5.07
CA LEU A 214 -13.34 -8.44 5.11
C LEU A 214 -12.78 -8.20 6.53
N GLN A 215 -13.34 -7.24 7.27
CA GLN A 215 -12.98 -7.00 8.68
C GLN A 215 -13.32 -8.21 9.57
N ALA A 216 -14.42 -8.90 9.31
CA ALA A 216 -14.81 -10.11 10.02
C ALA A 216 -13.86 -11.28 9.74
N GLU A 217 -13.39 -11.44 8.49
CA GLU A 217 -12.37 -12.44 8.14
C GLU A 217 -11.07 -12.23 8.94
N PHE A 218 -10.59 -10.99 9.04
CA PHE A 218 -9.41 -10.71 9.86
C PHE A 218 -9.68 -10.83 11.36
N SER A 219 -10.90 -10.53 11.83
CA SER A 219 -11.27 -10.76 13.24
C SER A 219 -11.20 -12.25 13.57
N ALA A 220 -11.76 -13.10 12.71
CA ALA A 220 -11.71 -14.55 12.88
C ALA A 220 -10.26 -15.09 12.86
N LEU A 221 -9.38 -14.50 12.03
CA LEU A 221 -7.95 -14.80 12.06
C LEU A 221 -7.34 -14.42 13.42
N CYS A 222 -7.63 -13.25 13.96
CA CYS A 222 -7.14 -12.82 15.27
C CYS A 222 -7.62 -13.77 16.37
N ASP A 223 -8.90 -14.12 16.39
CA ASP A 223 -9.47 -15.06 17.37
C ASP A 223 -8.78 -16.43 17.30
N ALA A 224 -8.53 -16.94 16.09
CA ALA A 224 -7.82 -18.19 15.89
C ALA A 224 -6.37 -18.14 16.42
N GLN A 225 -5.68 -17.00 16.26
CA GLN A 225 -4.29 -16.86 16.73
C GLN A 225 -4.16 -16.43 18.19
N ALA A 226 -5.22 -15.91 18.82
CA ALA A 226 -5.22 -15.45 20.21
C ALA A 226 -4.92 -16.55 21.24
N THR A 227 -5.12 -17.82 20.86
CA THR A 227 -4.83 -18.99 21.70
C THR A 227 -3.38 -19.44 21.62
N ARG A 228 -2.60 -18.97 20.64
CA ARG A 228 -1.19 -19.35 20.43
C ARG A 228 -0.28 -18.39 21.20
N PRO A 229 0.49 -18.84 22.21
CA PRO A 229 1.32 -17.96 23.03
C PRO A 229 2.28 -17.07 22.22
N ALA A 230 2.85 -17.58 21.13
CA ALA A 230 3.79 -16.84 20.27
C ALA A 230 3.14 -15.70 19.46
N LEU A 231 1.82 -15.74 19.26
CA LEU A 231 1.09 -14.80 18.40
C LEU A 231 -0.01 -14.03 19.14
N LYS A 232 -0.29 -14.38 20.40
CA LYS A 232 -1.37 -13.80 21.20
C LYS A 232 -1.32 -12.28 21.26
N ASP A 233 -0.16 -11.72 21.58
CA ASP A 233 0.00 -10.26 21.71
C ASP A 233 -0.15 -9.57 20.35
N MET A 234 0.38 -10.20 19.30
CA MET A 234 0.23 -9.74 17.92
C MET A 234 -1.24 -9.70 17.50
N ALA A 235 -1.96 -10.79 17.73
CA ALA A 235 -3.37 -10.92 17.44
C ALA A 235 -4.21 -9.90 18.22
N ALA A 236 -3.90 -9.67 19.50
CA ALA A 236 -4.59 -8.68 20.33
C ALA A 236 -4.43 -7.25 19.78
N VAL A 237 -3.21 -6.87 19.36
CA VAL A 237 -2.96 -5.55 18.74
C VAL A 237 -3.77 -5.39 17.45
N VAL A 238 -3.76 -6.40 16.57
CA VAL A 238 -4.50 -6.35 15.31
C VAL A 238 -6.01 -6.32 15.58
N GLN A 239 -6.51 -7.14 16.51
CA GLN A 239 -7.93 -7.18 16.87
C GLN A 239 -8.44 -5.83 17.38
N ALA A 240 -7.68 -5.15 18.24
CA ALA A 240 -8.04 -3.83 18.74
C ALA A 240 -8.18 -2.81 17.60
N ARG A 241 -7.21 -2.80 16.67
CA ARG A 241 -7.23 -1.91 15.51
C ARG A 241 -8.35 -2.25 14.52
N LEU A 242 -8.72 -3.52 14.37
CA LEU A 242 -9.89 -3.92 13.57
C LEU A 242 -11.21 -3.43 14.20
N GLY A 243 -11.29 -3.38 15.53
CA GLY A 243 -12.41 -2.77 16.25
C GLY A 243 -12.54 -1.29 15.94
N GLU A 244 -11.44 -0.54 16.07
CA GLU A 244 -11.37 0.88 15.71
C GLU A 244 -11.75 1.10 14.24
N TRP A 245 -11.29 0.23 13.33
CA TRP A 245 -11.62 0.35 11.91
C TRP A 245 -13.12 0.18 11.63
N ARG A 246 -13.78 -0.75 12.32
CA ARG A 246 -15.24 -0.96 12.21
C ARG A 246 -16.02 0.28 12.67
N GLU A 247 -15.66 0.82 13.83
CA GLU A 247 -16.26 2.04 14.38
C GLU A 247 -16.07 3.22 13.43
N LEU A 248 -14.83 3.40 12.96
CA LEU A 248 -14.50 4.48 12.03
C LEU A 248 -15.23 4.36 10.69
N SER A 249 -15.41 3.13 10.19
CA SER A 249 -16.17 2.87 8.96
C SER A 249 -17.62 3.34 9.10
N ALA A 250 -18.26 3.04 10.24
CA ALA A 250 -19.61 3.49 10.53
C ALA A 250 -19.71 5.01 10.67
N GLU A 251 -18.73 5.63 11.34
CA GLU A 251 -18.65 7.08 11.49
C GLU A 251 -18.50 7.81 10.16
N VAL A 252 -17.62 7.34 9.27
CA VAL A 252 -17.43 7.90 7.92
C VAL A 252 -18.70 7.77 7.09
N ILE A 253 -19.37 6.61 7.11
CA ILE A 253 -20.64 6.42 6.41
C ILE A 253 -21.68 7.43 6.91
N ALA A 254 -21.82 7.57 8.23
CA ALA A 254 -22.76 8.50 8.84
C ALA A 254 -22.42 9.96 8.52
N ALA A 255 -21.13 10.34 8.53
CA ALA A 255 -20.68 11.68 8.18
C ALA A 255 -21.02 12.02 6.71
N CYS A 256 -20.70 11.11 5.78
CA CYS A 256 -21.01 11.28 4.35
C CYS A 256 -22.52 11.39 4.05
N GLN A 257 -23.37 10.76 4.86
CA GLN A 257 -24.82 10.88 4.75
C GLN A 257 -25.34 12.22 5.26
N ARG A 258 -24.68 12.83 6.26
CA ARG A 258 -25.02 14.15 6.78
C ARG A 258 -24.54 15.27 5.87
N ASP A 259 -23.32 15.17 5.37
CA ASP A 259 -22.71 16.16 4.47
C ASP A 259 -21.94 15.45 3.34
N PRO A 260 -22.35 15.64 2.06
CA PRO A 260 -21.62 15.10 0.92
C PRO A 260 -20.16 15.56 0.79
N GLN A 261 -19.76 16.69 1.40
CA GLN A 261 -18.37 17.17 1.37
C GLN A 261 -17.44 16.23 2.14
N GLU A 262 -17.96 15.50 3.13
CA GLU A 262 -17.20 14.52 3.91
C GLU A 262 -16.68 13.36 3.04
N ILE A 263 -17.33 13.07 1.91
CA ILE A 263 -16.85 12.09 0.93
C ILE A 263 -15.44 12.48 0.45
N GLY A 264 -15.22 13.77 0.19
CA GLY A 264 -13.91 14.28 -0.20
C GLY A 264 -12.96 14.40 0.97
N ALA A 265 -13.42 15.05 2.04
CA ALA A 265 -12.60 15.39 3.21
C ALA A 265 -11.96 14.18 3.88
N THR A 266 -12.71 13.08 4.03
CA THR A 266 -12.23 11.88 4.75
C THR A 266 -11.53 10.86 3.85
N SER A 267 -11.64 11.00 2.51
CA SER A 267 -11.32 9.91 1.59
C SER A 267 -9.88 9.42 1.67
N VAL A 268 -8.91 10.34 1.63
CA VAL A 268 -7.49 9.99 1.58
C VAL A 268 -7.07 9.32 2.87
N ASP A 269 -7.41 9.92 4.02
CA ASP A 269 -7.07 9.38 5.33
C ASP A 269 -7.75 8.04 5.62
N PHE A 270 -9.02 7.88 5.25
CA PHE A 270 -9.72 6.60 5.42
C PHE A 270 -9.14 5.49 4.54
N LEU A 271 -8.75 5.80 3.29
CA LEU A 271 -8.06 4.83 2.42
C LEU A 271 -6.71 4.43 3.02
N GLN A 272 -5.92 5.40 3.50
CA GLN A 272 -4.62 5.13 4.11
C GLN A 272 -4.76 4.32 5.40
N TYR A 273 -5.69 4.69 6.28
CA TYR A 273 -6.02 3.93 7.48
C TYR A 273 -6.38 2.47 7.13
N SER A 274 -7.29 2.29 6.16
CA SER A 274 -7.70 0.97 5.66
C SER A 274 -6.51 0.15 5.16
N ALA A 275 -5.59 0.76 4.40
CA ALA A 275 -4.41 0.09 3.87
C ALA A 275 -3.46 -0.41 4.97
N TYR A 276 -3.18 0.42 5.98
CA TYR A 276 -2.33 0.01 7.10
C TYR A 276 -2.92 -1.18 7.87
N LEU A 277 -4.24 -1.20 8.03
CA LEU A 277 -4.98 -2.28 8.70
C LEU A 277 -5.01 -3.56 7.87
N LEU A 278 -5.20 -3.45 6.55
CA LEU A 278 -5.10 -4.59 5.62
C LEU A 278 -3.73 -5.26 5.73
N LEU A 279 -2.66 -4.46 5.66
CA LEU A 279 -1.31 -4.98 5.81
C LEU A 279 -1.07 -5.60 7.20
N ALA A 280 -1.62 -5.04 8.29
CA ALA A 280 -1.54 -5.66 9.62
C ALA A 280 -2.20 -7.05 9.66
N GLY A 281 -3.37 -7.21 9.03
CA GLY A 281 -4.04 -8.51 8.90
C GLY A 281 -3.19 -9.52 8.13
N PHE A 282 -2.58 -9.11 7.00
CA PHE A 282 -1.67 -9.98 6.24
C PHE A 282 -0.37 -10.29 6.98
N TRP A 283 0.16 -9.35 7.78
CA TRP A 283 1.34 -9.61 8.63
C TRP A 283 1.03 -10.63 9.72
N LEU A 284 -0.15 -10.58 10.35
CA LEU A 284 -0.59 -11.61 11.29
C LEU A 284 -0.75 -12.97 10.60
N GLN A 285 -1.33 -13.00 9.39
CA GLN A 285 -1.43 -14.23 8.62
C GLN A 285 -0.05 -14.82 8.27
N ALA A 286 0.89 -13.98 7.85
CA ALA A 286 2.26 -14.39 7.56
C ALA A 286 2.99 -14.89 8.81
N ALA A 287 2.78 -14.24 9.96
CA ALA A 287 3.33 -14.67 11.25
C ALA A 287 2.79 -16.03 11.67
N ALA A 288 1.48 -16.28 11.50
CA ALA A 288 0.87 -17.58 11.74
C ALA A 288 1.51 -18.68 10.87
N ARG A 289 1.68 -18.43 9.57
CA ARG A 289 2.33 -19.38 8.66
C ARG A 289 3.80 -19.60 8.98
N ALA A 290 4.51 -18.55 9.38
CA ALA A 290 5.89 -18.67 9.81
C ALA A 290 6.03 -19.52 11.07
N GLN A 291 5.13 -19.34 12.04
CA GLN A 291 5.09 -20.13 13.25
C GLN A 291 4.79 -21.61 12.94
N ASP A 292 3.80 -21.90 12.09
CA ASP A 292 3.48 -23.27 11.66
C ASP A 292 4.71 -23.96 11.02
N ALA A 293 5.42 -23.26 10.15
CA ALA A 293 6.59 -23.82 9.46
C ALA A 293 7.78 -24.06 10.40
N LEU A 294 7.98 -23.20 11.40
CA LEU A 294 9.01 -23.38 12.43
C LEU A 294 8.68 -24.55 13.35
N GLU A 295 7.43 -24.69 13.79
CA GLU A 295 6.96 -25.81 14.60
C GLU A 295 7.06 -27.15 13.86
N ALA A 296 6.85 -27.13 12.53
CA ALA A 296 7.04 -28.29 11.66
C ALA A 296 8.52 -28.61 11.34
N GLY A 297 9.48 -27.83 11.86
CA GLY A 297 10.91 -28.08 11.66
C GLY A 297 11.41 -27.77 10.24
N SER A 298 10.85 -26.74 9.58
CA SER A 298 11.27 -26.36 8.23
C SER A 298 12.77 -26.08 8.11
N GLY A 299 13.37 -26.52 6.98
CA GLY A 299 14.76 -26.21 6.63
C GLY A 299 15.05 -24.73 6.38
N GLU A 300 14.01 -23.89 6.26
CA GLU A 300 14.13 -22.45 6.02
C GLU A 300 13.87 -21.60 7.29
N ALA A 301 14.27 -22.11 8.46
CA ALA A 301 13.97 -21.47 9.75
C ALA A 301 14.35 -19.97 9.83
N ALA A 302 15.49 -19.56 9.24
CA ALA A 302 15.91 -18.16 9.22
C ALA A 302 14.93 -17.24 8.47
N PHE A 303 14.32 -17.72 7.38
CA PHE A 303 13.33 -16.96 6.62
C PHE A 303 12.05 -16.74 7.44
N TYR A 304 11.52 -17.80 8.05
CA TYR A 304 10.31 -17.71 8.86
C TYR A 304 10.52 -16.90 10.13
N GLN A 305 11.67 -17.01 10.80
CA GLN A 305 12.02 -16.14 11.91
C GLN A 305 12.08 -14.66 11.48
N ALA A 306 12.64 -14.38 10.29
CA ALA A 306 12.66 -13.02 9.76
C ALA A 306 11.25 -12.48 9.45
N LYS A 307 10.29 -13.34 9.07
CA LYS A 307 8.88 -12.96 8.89
C LYS A 307 8.22 -12.57 10.22
N LEU A 308 8.47 -13.32 11.30
CA LEU A 308 8.00 -12.96 12.64
C LEU A 308 8.54 -11.59 13.09
N HIS A 309 9.85 -11.36 12.92
CA HIS A 309 10.45 -10.05 13.24
C HIS A 309 9.91 -8.91 12.36
N SER A 310 9.59 -9.19 11.10
CA SER A 310 9.02 -8.21 10.18
C SER A 310 7.59 -7.83 10.58
N ALA A 311 6.77 -8.81 10.97
CA ALA A 311 5.43 -8.56 11.50
C ALA A 311 5.48 -7.70 12.77
N GLU A 312 6.34 -8.07 13.73
CA GLU A 312 6.56 -7.29 14.97
C GLU A 312 6.99 -5.85 14.68
N PHE A 313 7.96 -5.64 13.78
CA PHE A 313 8.38 -4.30 13.38
C PHE A 313 7.25 -3.51 12.74
N TYR A 314 6.49 -4.13 11.83
CA TYR A 314 5.37 -3.47 11.16
C TYR A 314 4.35 -2.95 12.18
N LEU A 315 3.91 -3.81 13.10
CA LEU A 315 2.91 -3.45 14.11
C LEU A 315 3.40 -2.37 15.08
N ARG A 316 4.68 -2.36 15.41
CA ARG A 316 5.23 -1.40 16.41
C ARG A 316 5.75 -0.11 15.82
N ARG A 317 6.14 -0.09 14.54
CA ARG A 317 6.85 1.05 13.93
C ARG A 317 6.17 1.62 12.69
N VAL A 318 5.31 0.85 12.01
CA VAL A 318 4.61 1.28 10.79
C VAL A 318 3.12 1.49 11.06
N LEU A 319 2.43 0.49 11.62
CA LEU A 319 1.00 0.56 11.94
C LEU A 319 0.58 1.80 12.78
N PRO A 320 1.40 2.33 13.73
CA PRO A 320 1.01 3.53 14.46
C PRO A 320 0.74 4.76 13.58
N ARG A 321 1.24 4.80 12.33
CA ARG A 321 0.91 5.85 11.36
C ARG A 321 -0.58 5.90 11.03
N ALA A 322 -1.30 4.77 11.13
CA ALA A 322 -2.75 4.73 10.96
C ALA A 322 -3.46 5.65 11.96
N SER A 323 -2.95 5.77 13.20
CA SER A 323 -3.55 6.67 14.19
C SER A 323 -3.49 8.13 13.77
N ALA A 324 -2.44 8.58 13.05
CA ALA A 324 -2.39 9.94 12.53
C ALA A 324 -3.48 10.19 11.47
N HIS A 325 -3.70 9.22 10.57
CA HIS A 325 -4.81 9.28 9.60
C HIS A 325 -6.15 9.30 10.32
N ARG A 326 -6.31 8.50 11.40
CA ARG A 326 -7.51 8.50 12.25
C ARG A 326 -7.81 9.88 12.81
N GLU A 327 -6.84 10.54 13.41
CA GLU A 327 -7.06 11.87 13.98
C GLU A 327 -7.35 12.91 12.89
N ALA A 328 -6.68 12.83 11.74
CA ALA A 328 -6.89 13.75 10.62
C ALA A 328 -8.31 13.65 10.05
N LEU A 329 -8.83 12.45 9.77
CA LEU A 329 -10.18 12.33 9.19
C LEU A 329 -11.28 12.80 10.15
N LEU A 330 -11.06 12.69 11.47
CA LEU A 330 -12.04 13.16 12.47
C LEU A 330 -12.14 14.69 12.53
N GLY A 331 -11.23 15.41 11.86
CA GLY A 331 -11.33 16.86 11.67
C GLY A 331 -12.47 17.30 10.75
N GLY A 332 -13.02 16.38 9.94
CA GLY A 332 -14.16 16.63 9.06
C GLY A 332 -13.92 17.65 7.94
N ALA A 333 -14.96 17.92 7.16
CA ALA A 333 -14.90 18.84 6.02
C ALA A 333 -14.80 20.31 6.45
N ASP A 334 -15.39 20.69 7.59
CA ASP A 334 -15.53 22.08 8.03
C ASP A 334 -14.21 22.85 8.00
N CYS A 335 -13.14 22.27 8.54
CA CYS A 335 -11.83 22.93 8.60
C CYS A 335 -11.16 23.09 7.22
N LEU A 336 -11.46 22.21 6.27
CA LEU A 336 -10.94 22.26 4.90
C LEU A 336 -11.68 23.29 4.06
N MET A 337 -12.98 23.42 4.30
CA MET A 337 -13.91 24.18 3.47
C MET A 337 -14.19 25.59 4.03
N ALA A 338 -13.77 25.87 5.26
CA ALA A 338 -13.89 27.19 5.88
C ALA A 338 -12.95 28.25 5.28
N MET A 339 -11.84 27.85 4.65
CA MET A 339 -10.90 28.80 4.05
C MET A 339 -11.39 29.23 2.66
N ASP A 340 -11.68 30.53 2.50
CA ASP A 340 -12.02 31.10 1.19
C ASP A 340 -10.86 30.96 0.20
N GLU A 341 -11.18 30.78 -1.09
CA GLU A 341 -10.20 30.60 -2.18
C GLU A 341 -9.09 31.67 -2.18
N GLY A 342 -9.48 32.96 -2.03
CA GLY A 342 -8.54 34.07 -2.02
C GLY A 342 -7.52 34.02 -0.88
N SER A 343 -7.80 33.24 0.17
CA SER A 343 -6.92 33.10 1.33
C SER A 343 -5.79 32.07 1.15
N PHE A 344 -5.78 31.31 0.05
CA PHE A 344 -4.69 30.38 -0.25
C PHE A 344 -3.42 31.07 -0.76
N ALA A 345 -3.53 32.33 -1.20
CA ALA A 345 -2.48 33.03 -1.96
C ALA A 345 -1.69 34.08 -1.15
N PHE A 346 -1.79 34.09 0.19
CA PHE A 346 -1.12 35.08 1.04
C PHE A 346 0.41 34.98 1.05
#